data_AF-A0A2V9K7P0-F1
#
_entry.id   AF-A0A2V9K7P0-F1
#
_cell.length_a   1.000
_cell.length_b   1.000
_cell.length_c   1.000
_cell.angle_alpha   90.00
_cell.angle_beta   90.00
_cell.angle_gamma   90.00
#
_symmetry.space_group_name_H-M   'P 1'
#
loop_
_entity.id
_entity.type
_entity.pdbx_description
1 polymer ?
#
loop_
_entity_poly.entity_id
_entity_poly.type
_entity_poly.pdbx_seq_one_letter_code
_entity_poly.pdbx_strand_id
1 'polypeptide(L)'
;MPIRRNRQTQGRGGVTYAGFRLEDNWRDLPEGKSGRVGAEDYWERIGYFLEKVIPAAKQYDVRMACHPYDPPGLPFGYQGADNWDSPAVFEAIKRYEAVVDSPYNGFQLCLGTTAEGLKNPNTEVLPIVRYLGERGKIYQIHMRNIRGGLLGFEEVYPDEGAMDFFKVMRILRDAQFAGSICPDHMPRHPDDPGSLQSFAFGYGYIKALIQAVNSEVQG
;
A
#
# COMPACT_ATOMS: atom_id res chain seq x y z
N MET A 1 0.43 13.06 -0.89
CA MET A 1 0.56 12.26 -2.12
C MET A 1 -0.78 12.28 -2.83
N PRO A 2 -0.85 12.49 -4.16
CA PRO A 2 -2.13 12.49 -4.86
C PRO A 2 -2.69 11.06 -4.88
N ILE A 3 -3.70 10.77 -4.06
CA ILE A 3 -4.49 9.54 -4.19
C ILE A 3 -5.35 9.68 -5.44
N ARG A 4 -5.15 8.84 -6.45
CA ARG A 4 -5.90 8.96 -7.71
C ARG A 4 -7.04 7.96 -7.79
N ARG A 5 -8.26 8.47 -7.75
CA ARG A 5 -9.49 7.71 -8.03
C ARG A 5 -10.28 8.46 -9.09
N ASN A 6 -10.57 7.81 -10.21
CA ASN A 6 -11.31 8.37 -11.34
C ASN A 6 -12.59 7.56 -11.66
N ARG A 7 -12.96 6.61 -10.80
CA ARG A 7 -14.14 5.78 -10.94
C ARG A 7 -14.85 5.60 -9.61
N GLN A 8 -16.16 5.39 -9.67
CA GLN A 8 -16.97 4.89 -8.56
C GLN A 8 -17.88 3.77 -9.06
N THR A 9 -18.10 2.76 -8.21
CA THR A 9 -19.02 1.65 -8.49
C THR A 9 -19.91 1.36 -7.28
N GLN A 10 -21.06 0.75 -7.54
CA GLN A 10 -21.96 0.31 -6.49
C GLN A 10 -21.52 -1.07 -5.97
N GLY A 11 -21.50 -1.20 -4.65
CA GLY A 11 -21.15 -2.42 -3.94
C GLY A 11 -22.35 -3.05 -3.23
N ARG A 12 -22.05 -3.99 -2.32
CA ARG A 12 -23.10 -4.69 -1.57
C ARG A 12 -23.89 -3.74 -0.68
N GLY A 13 -25.20 -3.97 -0.54
CA GLY A 13 -26.03 -3.26 0.41
C GLY A 13 -26.08 -1.74 0.23
N GLY A 14 -25.79 -1.21 -0.97
CA GLY A 14 -25.85 0.23 -1.24
C GLY A 14 -24.56 1.01 -0.98
N VAL A 15 -23.44 0.34 -0.68
CA VAL A 15 -22.15 1.02 -0.52
C VAL A 15 -21.60 1.50 -1.85
N THR A 16 -20.77 2.55 -1.81
CA THR A 16 -20.02 3.04 -2.97
C THR A 16 -18.54 2.70 -2.80
N TYR A 17 -17.97 2.08 -3.84
CA TYR A 17 -16.54 1.81 -3.95
C TYR A 17 -15.85 2.88 -4.77
N ALA A 18 -14.71 3.38 -4.28
CA ALA A 18 -13.83 4.24 -5.05
C ALA A 18 -12.89 3.37 -5.88
N GLY A 19 -12.57 3.80 -7.10
CA GLY A 19 -11.71 3.03 -7.98
C GLY A 19 -10.88 3.90 -8.92
N PHE A 20 -9.99 3.21 -9.62
CA PHE A 20 -9.14 3.77 -10.64
C PHE A 20 -9.22 2.90 -11.89
N ARG A 21 -9.11 3.54 -13.05
CA ARG A 21 -8.86 2.88 -14.33
C ARG A 21 -7.93 3.77 -15.13
N LEU A 22 -6.84 3.21 -15.65
CA LEU A 22 -5.95 3.97 -16.52
C LEU A 22 -6.72 4.46 -17.76
N GLU A 23 -6.57 5.74 -18.08
CA GLU A 23 -7.21 6.35 -19.23
C GLU A 23 -6.63 5.79 -20.55
N ASP A 24 -7.47 5.55 -21.56
CA ASP A 24 -7.00 5.05 -22.86
C ASP A 24 -6.05 6.04 -23.55
N ASN A 25 -6.25 7.34 -23.32
CA ASN A 25 -5.41 8.44 -23.80
C ASN A 25 -4.35 8.89 -22.77
N TRP A 26 -3.92 8.01 -21.85
CA TRP A 26 -3.02 8.40 -20.75
C TRP A 26 -1.72 9.09 -21.21
N ARG A 27 -1.26 8.79 -22.44
CA ARG A 27 -0.06 9.39 -23.06
C ARG A 27 -0.24 10.87 -23.43
N ASP A 28 -1.48 11.29 -23.66
CA ASP A 28 -1.83 12.64 -24.11
C ASP A 28 -2.35 13.50 -22.94
N LEU A 29 -2.39 12.96 -21.72
CA LEU A 29 -2.82 13.70 -20.55
C LEU A 29 -1.86 14.87 -20.28
N PRO A 30 -2.39 16.04 -19.88
CA PRO A 30 -1.55 17.19 -19.57
C PRO A 30 -0.63 16.89 -18.38
N GLU A 31 0.52 17.56 -18.38
CA GLU A 31 1.46 17.51 -17.27
C GLU A 31 0.79 17.99 -15.97
N GLY A 32 1.06 17.29 -14.88
CA GLY A 32 0.61 17.70 -13.56
C GLY A 32 1.31 18.97 -13.08
N LYS A 33 0.88 19.50 -11.93
CA LYS A 33 1.45 20.72 -11.31
C LYS A 33 2.96 20.62 -11.03
N SER A 34 3.48 19.40 -10.90
CA SER A 34 4.89 19.12 -10.65
C SER A 34 5.77 19.21 -11.91
N GLY A 35 5.18 19.39 -13.09
CA GLY A 35 5.90 19.33 -14.37
C GLY A 35 6.49 17.94 -14.63
N ARG A 36 7.57 17.90 -15.41
CA ARG A 36 8.28 16.66 -15.72
C ARG A 36 9.25 16.25 -14.62
N VAL A 37 9.10 15.02 -14.14
CA VAL A 37 10.02 14.40 -13.18
C VAL A 37 10.26 12.96 -13.61
N GLY A 38 11.49 12.65 -13.99
CA GLY A 38 11.87 11.29 -14.39
C GLY A 38 12.15 10.38 -13.20
N ALA A 39 12.22 9.07 -13.45
CA ALA A 39 12.53 8.07 -12.43
C ALA A 39 13.87 8.35 -11.71
N GLU A 40 14.91 8.75 -12.45
CA GLU A 40 16.22 9.05 -11.83
C GLU A 40 16.18 10.33 -10.99
N ASP A 41 15.39 11.35 -11.37
CA ASP A 41 15.18 12.52 -10.51
C ASP A 41 14.54 12.11 -9.17
N TYR A 42 13.59 11.17 -9.20
CA TYR A 42 13.00 10.61 -7.97
C TYR A 42 14.04 9.90 -7.12
N TRP A 43 14.86 9.04 -7.71
CA TRP A 43 15.85 8.27 -6.96
C TRP A 43 16.98 9.12 -6.39
N GLU A 44 17.44 10.14 -7.13
CA GLU A 44 18.38 11.14 -6.60
C GLU A 44 17.78 11.85 -5.38
N ARG A 45 16.54 12.32 -5.48
CA ARG A 45 15.86 13.05 -4.39
C ARG A 45 15.56 12.15 -3.19
N ILE A 46 15.19 10.89 -3.41
CA ILE A 46 15.01 9.88 -2.36
C ILE A 46 16.34 9.66 -1.64
N GLY A 47 17.42 9.45 -2.39
CA GLY A 47 18.78 9.31 -1.83
C GLY A 47 19.16 10.49 -0.95
N TYR A 48 19.09 11.70 -1.52
CA TYR A 48 19.38 12.94 -0.82
C TYR A 48 18.56 13.09 0.47
N PHE A 49 17.27 12.79 0.43
CA PHE A 49 16.39 12.87 1.60
C PHE A 49 16.74 11.82 2.66
N LEU A 50 16.89 10.55 2.27
CA LEU A 50 17.13 9.45 3.20
C LEU A 50 18.49 9.55 3.88
N GLU A 51 19.54 9.92 3.15
CA GLU A 51 20.88 10.11 3.70
C GLU A 51 20.94 11.20 4.79
N LYS A 52 19.98 12.13 4.79
CA LYS A 52 19.89 13.21 5.79
C LYS A 52 18.89 12.92 6.90
N VAL A 53 17.71 12.41 6.56
CA VAL A 53 16.63 12.23 7.56
C VAL A 53 16.86 10.98 8.42
N ILE A 54 17.40 9.90 7.87
CA ILE A 54 17.54 8.63 8.62
C ILE A 54 18.54 8.77 9.78
N PRO A 55 19.70 9.44 9.64
CA PRO A 55 20.57 9.74 10.78
C PRO A 55 19.88 10.57 11.87
N ALA A 56 19.10 11.58 11.48
CA ALA A 56 18.34 12.39 12.44
C ALA A 56 17.27 11.55 13.15
N ALA A 57 16.51 10.74 12.42
CA ALA A 57 15.48 9.85 12.98
C ALA A 57 16.08 8.87 14.00
N LYS A 58 17.27 8.33 13.71
CA LYS A 58 18.04 7.49 14.64
C LYS A 58 18.42 8.20 15.94
N GLN A 59 18.72 9.50 15.92
CA GLN A 59 19.08 10.26 17.13
C GLN A 59 17.92 10.38 18.12
N TYR A 60 16.68 10.32 17.63
CA TYR A 60 15.47 10.48 18.43
C TYR A 60 14.66 9.19 18.57
N ASP A 61 15.22 8.04 18.18
CA ASP A 61 14.53 6.75 18.16
C ASP A 61 13.20 6.75 17.37
N VAL A 62 13.17 7.47 16.25
CA VAL A 62 11.99 7.57 15.37
C VAL A 62 12.18 6.70 14.15
N ARG A 63 11.28 5.74 13.93
CA ARG A 63 11.28 4.90 12.73
C ARG A 63 10.52 5.58 11.59
N MET A 64 11.19 5.82 10.47
CA MET A 64 10.60 6.42 9.28
C MET A 64 9.93 5.35 8.42
N ALA A 65 8.68 5.57 8.03
CA ALA A 65 7.86 4.60 7.33
C ALA A 65 7.39 5.16 5.97
N CYS A 66 7.97 4.65 4.87
CA CYS A 66 7.59 5.03 3.51
C CYS A 66 6.26 4.41 3.11
N HIS A 67 5.36 5.22 2.56
CA HIS A 67 4.11 4.76 1.93
C HIS A 67 4.34 4.60 0.41
N PRO A 68 3.94 3.48 -0.23
CA PRO A 68 3.97 3.33 -1.69
C PRO A 68 3.21 4.43 -2.42
N TYR A 69 3.60 4.82 -3.63
CA TYR A 69 2.80 5.77 -4.41
C TYR A 69 1.39 5.22 -4.68
N ASP A 70 0.34 6.06 -4.71
CA ASP A 70 -1.05 5.61 -4.79
C ASP A 70 -1.80 6.20 -6.02
N PRO A 71 -2.01 5.43 -7.11
CA PRO A 71 -1.65 4.02 -7.32
C PRO A 71 -0.20 3.84 -7.85
N PRO A 72 0.52 2.79 -7.43
CA PRO A 72 1.89 2.56 -7.85
C PRO A 72 1.95 1.83 -9.20
N GLY A 73 3.14 1.69 -9.77
CA GLY A 73 3.32 0.87 -10.98
C GLY A 73 2.79 1.48 -12.28
N LEU A 74 2.29 2.73 -12.25
CA LEU A 74 1.83 3.44 -13.44
C LEU A 74 2.95 3.55 -14.49
N PRO A 75 2.61 3.58 -15.80
CA PRO A 75 3.62 3.69 -16.84
C PRO A 75 4.41 4.99 -16.72
N PHE A 76 5.68 4.96 -17.12
CA PHE A 76 6.52 6.16 -17.16
C PHE A 76 5.91 7.24 -18.05
N GLY A 77 6.05 8.50 -17.63
CA GLY A 77 5.50 9.68 -18.27
C GLY A 77 4.03 9.96 -17.96
N TYR A 78 3.36 9.16 -17.14
CA TYR A 78 1.96 9.41 -16.76
C TYR A 78 1.81 10.80 -16.11
N GLN A 79 1.15 11.72 -16.81
CA GLN A 79 1.05 13.14 -16.44
C GLN A 79 2.39 13.84 -16.14
N GLY A 80 3.46 13.40 -16.81
CA GLY A 80 4.79 14.00 -16.72
C GLY A 80 5.65 13.56 -15.53
N ALA A 81 5.11 12.86 -14.52
CA ALA A 81 5.87 12.41 -13.36
C ALA A 81 5.90 10.88 -13.29
N ASP A 82 7.11 10.32 -13.38
CA ASP A 82 7.34 8.92 -13.02
C ASP A 82 7.11 8.72 -11.52
N ASN A 83 6.74 7.53 -11.08
CA ASN A 83 6.67 7.20 -9.65
C ASN A 83 7.88 6.37 -9.26
N TRP A 84 8.34 6.51 -8.02
CA TRP A 84 9.52 5.77 -7.54
C TRP A 84 9.33 4.25 -7.58
N ASP A 85 8.08 3.79 -7.51
CA ASP A 85 7.68 2.38 -7.55
C ASP A 85 7.14 1.92 -8.91
N SER A 86 7.37 2.70 -9.96
CA SER A 86 7.04 2.36 -11.34
C SER A 86 8.21 1.75 -12.13
N PRO A 87 7.92 0.87 -13.10
CA PRO A 87 6.67 0.12 -13.28
C PRO A 87 6.63 -1.14 -12.41
N ALA A 88 7.68 -1.40 -11.63
CA ALA A 88 7.91 -2.66 -10.92
C ALA A 88 7.99 -2.44 -9.40
N VAL A 89 6.83 -2.51 -8.75
CA VAL A 89 6.65 -2.19 -7.32
C VAL A 89 7.62 -2.95 -6.42
N PHE A 90 7.79 -4.26 -6.61
CA PHE A 90 8.65 -5.04 -5.72
C PHE A 90 10.13 -4.69 -5.86
N GLU A 91 10.63 -4.51 -7.08
CA GLU A 91 12.03 -4.14 -7.30
C GLU A 91 12.33 -2.73 -6.79
N ALA A 92 11.38 -1.81 -6.94
CA ALA A 92 11.50 -0.49 -6.34
C ALA A 92 11.53 -0.53 -4.81
N ILE A 93 10.68 -1.33 -4.17
CA ILE A 93 10.70 -1.53 -2.71
C ILE A 93 12.08 -2.03 -2.25
N LYS A 94 12.68 -3.00 -2.95
CA LYS A 94 14.04 -3.48 -2.67
C LYS A 94 15.08 -2.36 -2.84
N ARG A 95 15.00 -1.57 -3.93
CA ARG A 95 15.90 -0.44 -4.19
C ARG A 95 15.80 0.61 -3.08
N TYR A 96 14.58 1.00 -2.69
CA TYR A 96 14.32 1.99 -1.64
C TYR A 96 14.90 1.56 -0.30
N GLU A 97 14.66 0.31 0.10
CA GLU A 97 15.20 -0.24 1.35
C GLU A 97 16.72 -0.21 1.38
N ALA A 98 17.36 -0.49 0.23
CA ALA A 98 18.81 -0.52 0.08
C ALA A 98 19.48 0.87 0.00
N VAL A 99 18.73 1.97 -0.26
CA VAL A 99 19.31 3.33 -0.33
C VAL A 99 20.01 3.70 0.98
N VAL A 100 19.37 3.42 2.12
CA VAL A 100 19.96 3.53 3.45
C VAL A 100 19.54 2.31 4.25
N ASP A 101 20.41 1.30 4.31
CA ASP A 101 20.15 0.10 5.12
C ASP A 101 20.26 0.43 6.61
N SER A 102 19.10 0.70 7.21
CA SER A 102 18.96 1.09 8.61
C SER A 102 17.66 0.53 9.20
N PRO A 103 17.62 0.17 10.49
CA PRO A 103 16.38 -0.19 11.19
C PRO A 103 15.47 1.02 11.47
N TYR A 104 15.86 2.23 11.03
CA TYR A 104 15.03 3.44 11.05
C TYR A 104 14.48 3.80 9.67
N ASN A 105 14.85 3.05 8.62
CA ASN A 105 14.33 3.19 7.26
C ASN A 105 13.48 1.96 6.93
N GLY A 106 12.16 2.14 6.87
CA GLY A 106 11.22 1.07 6.57
C GLY A 106 9.95 1.60 5.91
N PHE A 107 8.87 0.85 6.07
CA PHE A 107 7.65 1.04 5.30
C PHE A 107 6.42 1.09 6.19
N GLN A 108 5.50 1.99 5.79
CA GLN A 108 4.09 1.88 6.08
C GLN A 108 3.48 1.08 4.94
N LEU A 109 3.55 -0.25 5.04
CA LEU A 109 3.15 -1.14 3.94
C LEU A 109 1.62 -1.07 3.77
N CYS A 110 1.15 -0.35 2.76
CA CYS A 110 -0.26 -0.39 2.39
C CYS A 110 -0.51 -1.52 1.40
N LEU A 111 -1.16 -2.59 1.85
CA LEU A 111 -1.47 -3.76 1.02
C LEU A 111 -2.35 -3.37 -0.17
N GLY A 112 -3.34 -2.51 0.06
CA GLY A 112 -4.21 -1.97 -0.99
C GLY A 112 -3.39 -1.26 -2.04
N THR A 113 -2.63 -0.23 -1.65
CA THR A 113 -1.77 0.50 -2.57
C THR A 113 -0.79 -0.42 -3.30
N THR A 114 -0.06 -1.29 -2.59
CA THR A 114 0.86 -2.23 -3.24
C THR A 114 0.15 -3.10 -4.28
N ALA A 115 -1.03 -3.64 -3.95
CA ALA A 115 -1.84 -4.45 -4.85
C ALA A 115 -2.30 -3.71 -6.12
N GLU A 116 -2.53 -2.40 -6.04
CA GLU A 116 -2.93 -1.58 -7.19
C GLU A 116 -1.87 -1.56 -8.30
N GLY A 117 -0.61 -1.82 -7.97
CA GLY A 117 0.49 -1.93 -8.94
C GLY A 117 0.82 -3.37 -9.36
N LEU A 118 0.07 -4.38 -8.91
CA LEU A 118 0.33 -5.79 -9.20
C LEU A 118 -0.65 -6.35 -10.23
N LYS A 119 -0.18 -7.26 -11.08
CA LYS A 119 -1.04 -7.90 -12.10
C LYS A 119 -1.94 -8.96 -11.47
N ASN A 120 -1.43 -9.67 -10.47
CA ASN A 120 -2.13 -10.67 -9.69
C ASN A 120 -1.88 -10.43 -8.19
N PRO A 121 -2.64 -9.52 -7.56
CA PRO A 121 -2.46 -9.16 -6.16
C PRO A 121 -2.51 -10.34 -5.18
N ASN A 122 -3.34 -11.35 -5.46
CA ASN A 122 -3.51 -12.51 -4.60
C ASN A 122 -2.19 -13.29 -4.40
N THR A 123 -1.37 -13.37 -5.44
CA THR A 123 -0.11 -14.12 -5.40
C THR A 123 1.12 -13.23 -5.24
N GLU A 124 1.12 -12.04 -5.85
CA GLU A 124 2.31 -11.19 -5.93
C GLU A 124 2.53 -10.34 -4.68
N VAL A 125 1.50 -10.09 -3.85
CA VAL A 125 1.68 -9.33 -2.61
C VAL A 125 2.44 -10.13 -1.55
N LEU A 126 2.24 -11.46 -1.50
CA LEU A 126 2.78 -12.30 -0.43
C LEU A 126 4.33 -12.30 -0.39
N PRO A 127 5.06 -12.42 -1.52
CA PRO A 127 6.52 -12.27 -1.53
C PRO A 127 6.99 -10.89 -1.01
N ILE A 128 6.24 -9.82 -1.28
CA ILE A 128 6.59 -8.46 -0.83
C ILE A 128 6.46 -8.37 0.70
N VAL A 129 5.32 -8.82 1.25
CA VAL A 129 5.11 -8.85 2.71
C VAL A 129 6.18 -9.69 3.38
N ARG A 130 6.48 -10.88 2.83
CA ARG A 130 7.49 -11.78 3.37
C ARG A 130 8.87 -11.13 3.40
N TYR A 131 9.30 -10.58 2.26
CA TYR A 131 10.60 -9.92 2.15
C TYR A 131 10.77 -8.79 3.16
N LEU A 132 9.77 -7.92 3.31
CA LEU A 132 9.84 -6.80 4.25
C LEU A 132 9.70 -7.25 5.70
N GLY A 133 8.84 -8.23 5.97
CA GLY A 133 8.59 -8.79 7.29
C GLY A 133 9.82 -9.47 7.88
N GLU A 134 10.45 -10.38 7.12
CA GLU A 134 11.66 -11.11 7.54
C GLU A 134 12.86 -10.17 7.79
N ARG A 135 12.85 -8.97 7.20
CA ARG A 135 13.88 -7.93 7.38
C ARG A 135 13.54 -6.92 8.48
N GLY A 136 12.38 -7.04 9.13
CA GLY A 136 11.92 -6.08 10.14
C GLY A 136 11.70 -4.67 9.60
N LYS A 137 11.34 -4.54 8.30
CA LYS A 137 11.20 -3.26 7.61
C LYS A 137 9.76 -2.76 7.52
N ILE A 138 8.79 -3.49 8.09
CA ILE A 138 7.39 -3.05 8.20
C ILE A 138 7.19 -2.41 9.57
N TYR A 139 6.76 -1.15 9.62
CA TYR A 139 6.48 -0.43 10.87
C TYR A 139 4.98 -0.20 11.11
N GLN A 140 4.22 -0.14 10.02
CA GLN A 140 2.77 -0.08 10.02
C GLN A 140 2.27 -0.81 8.78
N ILE A 141 1.10 -1.42 8.87
CA ILE A 141 0.43 -2.03 7.73
C ILE A 141 -0.99 -1.47 7.58
N HIS A 142 -1.35 -1.12 6.35
CA HIS A 142 -2.73 -0.83 5.97
C HIS A 142 -3.31 -2.06 5.25
N MET A 143 -4.46 -2.55 5.73
CA MET A 143 -5.17 -3.71 5.23
C MET A 143 -6.40 -3.33 4.40
N ARG A 144 -6.26 -2.29 3.57
CA ARG A 144 -7.21 -2.02 2.50
C ARG A 144 -7.15 -3.16 1.48
N ASN A 145 -8.30 -3.71 1.10
CA ASN A 145 -8.38 -4.71 0.03
C ASN A 145 -8.94 -4.09 -1.25
N ILE A 146 -8.57 -4.65 -2.39
CA ILE A 146 -9.02 -4.17 -3.70
C ILE A 146 -9.54 -5.32 -4.54
N ARG A 147 -10.46 -5.03 -5.45
CA ARG A 147 -10.78 -5.89 -6.58
C ARG A 147 -10.10 -5.33 -7.82
N GLY A 148 -9.43 -6.17 -8.61
CA GLY A 148 -8.62 -5.72 -9.75
C GLY A 148 -7.13 -5.68 -9.40
N GLY A 149 -6.38 -4.76 -10.00
CA GLY A 149 -4.93 -4.62 -9.83
C GLY A 149 -4.36 -3.54 -10.76
N LEU A 150 -3.18 -3.79 -11.32
CA LEU A 150 -2.48 -2.88 -12.23
C LEU A 150 -3.41 -2.39 -13.36
N LEU A 151 -3.43 -1.07 -13.56
CA LEU A 151 -4.24 -0.31 -14.53
C LEU A 151 -5.75 -0.25 -14.22
N GLY A 152 -6.26 -0.94 -13.21
CA GLY A 152 -7.69 -0.89 -12.91
C GLY A 152 -8.09 -1.65 -11.64
N PHE A 153 -8.69 -0.94 -10.69
CA PHE A 153 -9.15 -1.53 -9.43
C PHE A 153 -10.29 -0.75 -8.76
N GLU A 154 -10.88 -1.38 -7.76
CA GLU A 154 -11.91 -0.84 -6.87
C GLU A 154 -11.52 -1.17 -5.42
N GLU A 155 -11.59 -0.18 -4.53
CA GLU A 155 -11.42 -0.35 -3.09
C GLU A 155 -12.70 -0.95 -2.49
N VAL A 156 -12.59 -2.15 -1.97
CA VAL A 156 -13.73 -2.95 -1.50
C VAL A 156 -13.55 -3.34 -0.04
N TYR A 157 -14.58 -3.90 0.56
CA TYR A 157 -14.45 -4.45 1.91
C TYR A 157 -13.34 -5.53 1.99
N PRO A 158 -12.69 -5.70 3.16
CA PRO A 158 -11.64 -6.70 3.36
C PRO A 158 -11.96 -8.11 2.87
N ASP A 159 -13.23 -8.53 2.94
CA ASP A 159 -13.72 -9.85 2.54
C ASP A 159 -14.14 -9.98 1.07
N GLU A 160 -14.11 -8.89 0.29
CA GLU A 160 -14.53 -8.86 -1.11
C GLU A 160 -13.38 -8.64 -2.12
N GLY A 161 -12.17 -8.44 -1.61
CA GLY A 161 -11.00 -8.12 -2.43
C GLY A 161 -10.16 -9.35 -2.83
N ALA A 162 -9.13 -9.09 -3.62
CA ALA A 162 -8.30 -10.10 -4.25
C ALA A 162 -7.26 -10.70 -3.30
N MET A 163 -6.84 -9.97 -2.27
CA MET A 163 -5.79 -10.43 -1.36
C MET A 163 -6.33 -11.35 -0.28
N ASP A 164 -5.61 -12.45 -0.05
CA ASP A 164 -5.84 -13.36 1.08
C ASP A 164 -5.13 -12.82 2.33
N PHE A 165 -5.87 -12.04 3.12
CA PHE A 165 -5.36 -11.42 4.33
C PHE A 165 -5.00 -12.40 5.45
N PHE A 166 -5.54 -13.61 5.42
CA PHE A 166 -5.14 -14.64 6.36
C PHE A 166 -3.71 -15.12 6.08
N LYS A 167 -3.35 -15.32 4.81
CA LYS A 167 -1.95 -15.60 4.42
C LYS A 167 -1.01 -14.45 4.77
N VAL A 168 -1.44 -13.20 4.55
CA VAL A 168 -0.66 -12.03 4.96
C VAL A 168 -0.45 -12.02 6.48
N MET A 169 -1.49 -12.28 7.26
CA MET A 169 -1.39 -12.31 8.73
C MET A 169 -0.51 -13.43 9.25
N ARG A 170 -0.51 -14.61 8.63
CA ARG A 170 0.45 -15.67 8.97
C ARG A 170 1.90 -15.21 8.76
N ILE A 171 2.19 -14.55 7.64
CA ILE A 171 3.54 -14.00 7.38
C ILE A 171 3.93 -12.99 8.47
N LEU A 172 3.02 -12.08 8.83
CA LEU A 172 3.29 -11.08 9.87
C LEU A 172 3.50 -11.70 11.25
N ARG A 173 2.70 -12.71 11.62
CA ARG A 173 2.90 -13.49 12.84
C ARG A 173 4.27 -14.16 12.84
N ASP A 174 4.62 -14.86 11.76
CA ASP A 174 5.89 -15.60 11.67
C ASP A 174 7.09 -14.65 11.73
N ALA A 175 6.95 -13.44 11.17
CA ALA A 175 7.92 -12.35 11.27
C ALA A 175 7.90 -11.61 12.62
N GLN A 176 7.05 -12.01 13.58
CA GLN A 176 6.88 -11.38 14.88
C GLN A 176 6.58 -9.86 14.77
N PHE A 177 5.78 -9.47 13.78
CA PHE A 177 5.41 -8.08 13.56
C PHE A 177 4.63 -7.53 14.76
N ALA A 178 5.15 -6.47 15.36
CA ALA A 178 4.58 -5.82 16.54
C ALA A 178 4.06 -4.39 16.27
N GLY A 179 3.97 -4.00 14.99
CA GLY A 179 3.52 -2.67 14.58
C GLY A 179 2.00 -2.55 14.50
N SER A 180 1.52 -1.37 14.07
CA SER A 180 0.09 -1.11 13.96
C SER A 180 -0.50 -1.69 12.67
N ILE A 181 -1.74 -2.19 12.77
CA ILE A 181 -2.54 -2.71 11.65
C ILE A 181 -3.78 -1.82 11.54
N CYS A 182 -3.95 -1.16 10.39
CA CYS A 182 -5.06 -0.26 10.12
C CYS A 182 -5.92 -0.82 8.98
N PRO A 183 -7.26 -0.81 9.06
CA PRO A 183 -8.12 -1.21 7.94
C PRO A 183 -8.04 -0.25 6.74
N ASP A 184 -7.59 0.99 6.97
CA ASP A 184 -7.43 2.03 5.96
C ASP A 184 -8.76 2.35 5.24
N HIS A 185 -8.79 2.53 3.91
CA HIS A 185 -10.00 3.00 3.23
C HIS A 185 -11.13 1.97 3.32
N MET A 186 -12.14 2.29 4.11
CA MET A 186 -13.38 1.53 4.17
C MET A 186 -14.43 2.10 3.20
N PRO A 187 -15.25 1.25 2.56
CA PRO A 187 -16.33 1.70 1.69
C PRO A 187 -17.31 2.65 2.38
N ARG A 188 -17.85 3.61 1.62
CA ARG A 188 -18.81 4.60 2.12
C ARG A 188 -20.24 4.14 1.90
N HIS A 189 -21.12 4.48 2.84
CA HIS A 189 -22.55 4.26 2.73
C HIS A 189 -23.30 5.55 3.09
N PRO A 190 -24.40 5.91 2.40
CA PRO A 190 -25.20 7.10 2.74
C PRO A 190 -25.71 7.11 4.19
N ASP A 191 -26.09 5.94 4.71
CA ASP A 191 -26.55 5.77 6.10
C ASP A 191 -25.41 5.65 7.12
N ASP A 192 -24.14 5.62 6.68
CA ASP A 192 -22.93 5.68 7.52
C ASP A 192 -22.03 6.85 7.08
N PRO A 193 -22.50 8.11 7.20
CA PRO A 193 -21.78 9.27 6.67
C PRO A 193 -20.42 9.50 7.35
N GLY A 194 -20.23 8.97 8.56
CA GLY A 194 -18.97 9.01 9.31
C GLY A 194 -18.08 7.78 9.11
N SER A 195 -18.51 6.81 8.30
CA SER A 195 -17.84 5.52 8.09
C SER A 195 -17.64 4.69 9.38
N LEU A 196 -18.34 5.00 10.47
CA LEU A 196 -18.12 4.36 11.77
C LEU A 196 -18.44 2.87 11.75
N GLN A 197 -19.52 2.46 11.08
CA GLN A 197 -19.86 1.04 10.97
C GLN A 197 -18.89 0.32 10.03
N SER A 198 -18.50 0.97 8.94
CA SER A 198 -17.52 0.39 8.01
C SER A 198 -16.14 0.17 8.68
N PHE A 199 -15.64 1.13 9.47
CA PHE A 199 -14.40 0.98 10.24
C PHE A 199 -14.54 -0.06 11.35
N ALA A 200 -15.68 -0.11 12.05
CA ALA A 200 -15.93 -1.14 13.05
C ALA A 200 -15.86 -2.55 12.44
N PHE A 201 -16.43 -2.74 11.25
CA PHE A 201 -16.31 -3.99 10.49
C PHE A 201 -14.84 -4.30 10.15
N GLY A 202 -14.10 -3.34 9.60
CA GLY A 202 -12.68 -3.51 9.25
C GLY A 202 -11.81 -3.90 10.44
N TYR A 203 -11.93 -3.20 11.57
CA TYR A 203 -11.20 -3.54 12.79
C TYR A 203 -11.63 -4.90 13.37
N GLY A 204 -12.92 -5.23 13.34
CA GLY A 204 -13.42 -6.53 13.75
C GLY A 204 -12.81 -7.67 12.93
N TYR A 205 -12.77 -7.51 11.61
CA TYR A 205 -12.16 -8.46 10.68
C TYR A 205 -10.66 -8.65 10.96
N ILE A 206 -9.91 -7.56 11.15
CA ILE A 206 -8.49 -7.61 11.52
C ILE A 206 -8.26 -8.36 12.84
N LYS A 207 -9.04 -8.05 13.89
CA LYS A 207 -8.92 -8.72 15.19
C LYS A 207 -9.18 -10.22 15.08
N ALA A 208 -10.18 -10.63 14.30
CA ALA A 208 -10.48 -12.03 14.05
C ALA A 208 -9.31 -12.74 13.34
N LEU A 209 -8.70 -12.12 12.34
CA LEU A 209 -7.52 -12.69 11.66
C LEU A 209 -6.32 -12.83 12.59
N ILE A 210 -6.03 -11.82 13.42
CA ILE A 210 -4.93 -11.88 14.40
C ILE A 210 -5.14 -13.06 15.36
N GLN A 211 -6.36 -13.22 15.90
CA GLN A 211 -6.68 -14.36 16.78
C GLN A 211 -6.54 -15.69 16.04
N ALA A 212 -7.08 -15.79 14.83
CA ALA A 212 -7.06 -17.01 14.03
C ALA A 212 -5.62 -17.47 13.76
N VAL A 213 -4.75 -16.59 13.24
CA VAL A 213 -3.35 -16.98 12.95
C VAL A 213 -2.57 -17.29 14.23
N ASN A 214 -2.77 -16.56 15.32
CA ASN A 214 -2.03 -16.85 16.56
C ASN A 214 -2.47 -18.17 17.20
N SER A 215 -3.73 -18.58 17.03
CA SER A 215 -4.22 -19.86 17.55
C SER A 215 -3.55 -21.09 16.91
N GLU A 216 -2.96 -20.94 15.72
CA GLU A 216 -2.29 -22.05 15.02
C GLU A 216 -0.99 -22.51 15.68
N VAL A 217 -0.40 -21.68 16.55
CA VAL A 217 0.90 -21.92 17.20
C VAL A 217 0.81 -21.91 18.73
N GLN A 218 -0.39 -21.73 19.29
CA GLN A 218 -0.64 -21.72 20.74
C GLN A 218 -1.00 -23.11 21.30
N GLY A 219 -0.64 -24.18 20.58
CA GLY A 219 -0.85 -25.58 20.98
C GLY A 219 0.38 -26.23 21.59
#